data_AF-A0A6J6TZN8-F1
#
_entry.id   AF-A0A6J6TZN8-F1
#
_cell.length_a   1.000
_cell.length_b   1.000
_cell.length_c   1.000
_cell.angle_alpha   90.00
_cell.angle_beta   90.00
_cell.angle_gamma   90.00
#
_symmetry.space_group_name_H-M   'P 1'
#
loop_
_entity.id
_entity.type
_entity.pdbx_description
1 polymer ?
#
loop_
_entity_poly.entity_id
_entity_poly.type
_entity_poly.pdbx_seq_one_letter_code
_entity_poly.pdbx_strand_id
1 'polypeptide(L)'
;MHEGPNGQLVAHSRAQCAKLDSVSNELIETVQSEATERMARAVAHTKSEFAGVRTGRATPALVEKLPVEYYGSTVPLQQLAGFSVPEARMLFITPFDKGAMPAIEKALQNSNLGLNPSNDGITVRLAFPPLTEERRKEFVKLVKAKAEDGRTAVRSARRDSRKDLEALEKDGDISEDDLQRAEAGLDRTTKQYESEIDEALSAKTVELLEG
;
A
#
# COMPACT_ATOMS: atom_id res chain seq x y z
N MET A 1 -20.48 57.44 -36.07
CA MET A 1 -20.26 56.42 -35.03
C MET A 1 -19.35 55.37 -35.64
N HIS A 2 -18.04 55.51 -35.46
CA HIS A 2 -17.06 54.53 -35.94
C HIS A 2 -16.53 53.77 -34.72
N GLU A 3 -16.94 52.52 -34.59
CA GLU A 3 -16.24 51.57 -33.72
C GLU A 3 -14.84 51.36 -34.33
N GLY A 4 -13.82 51.82 -33.61
CA GLY A 4 -12.44 51.69 -34.04
C GLY A 4 -11.96 50.24 -34.01
N PRO A 5 -10.92 49.89 -34.79
CA PRO A 5 -10.42 48.52 -34.98
C PRO A 5 -9.79 47.87 -33.72
N ASN A 6 -9.82 48.54 -32.56
CA ASN A 6 -9.22 48.06 -31.31
C ASN A 6 -10.01 46.95 -30.61
N GLY A 7 -11.28 46.72 -30.94
CA GLY A 7 -12.11 45.68 -30.31
C GLY A 7 -11.70 44.25 -30.67
N GLN A 8 -11.17 44.03 -31.87
CA GLN A 8 -10.77 42.70 -32.35
C GLN A 8 -9.44 42.21 -31.77
N LEU A 9 -8.47 43.11 -31.52
CA LEU A 9 -7.17 42.75 -30.91
C LEU A 9 -7.30 42.29 -29.46
N VAL A 10 -8.18 42.95 -28.67
CA VAL A 10 -8.35 42.64 -27.24
C VAL A 10 -9.09 41.31 -27.04
N ALA A 11 -10.04 40.98 -27.90
CA ALA A 11 -10.75 39.70 -27.87
C ALA A 11 -9.85 38.51 -28.26
N HIS A 12 -8.94 38.71 -29.21
CA HIS A 12 -8.00 37.65 -29.64
C HIS A 12 -6.93 37.36 -28.57
N SER A 13 -6.39 38.41 -27.93
CA SER A 13 -5.44 38.30 -26.81
C SER A 13 -6.01 37.56 -25.59
N ARG A 14 -7.27 37.82 -25.21
CA ARG A 14 -7.95 37.10 -24.11
C ARG A 14 -8.17 35.61 -24.39
N ALA A 15 -8.50 35.25 -25.63
CA ALA A 15 -8.69 33.85 -26.02
C ALA A 15 -7.36 33.07 -26.09
N GLN A 16 -6.25 33.79 -26.32
CA GLN A 16 -4.91 33.21 -26.41
C GLN A 16 -4.30 32.99 -25.02
N CYS A 17 -4.53 33.91 -24.08
CA CYS A 17 -4.16 33.76 -22.67
C CYS A 17 -4.89 32.59 -22.00
N ALA A 18 -6.21 32.45 -22.22
CA ALA A 18 -7.00 31.35 -21.66
C ALA A 18 -6.58 29.95 -22.17
N LYS A 19 -6.01 29.87 -23.38
CA LYS A 19 -5.46 28.61 -23.92
C LYS A 19 -4.10 28.27 -23.30
N LEU A 20 -3.25 29.26 -23.05
CA LEU A 20 -1.97 29.06 -22.36
C LEU A 20 -2.21 28.60 -20.91
N ASP A 21 -3.13 29.25 -20.18
CA ASP A 21 -3.50 28.86 -18.81
C ASP A 21 -4.05 27.42 -18.73
N SER A 22 -4.74 26.94 -19.78
CA SER A 22 -5.24 25.56 -19.82
C SER A 22 -4.13 24.51 -20.01
N VAL A 23 -3.11 24.84 -20.81
CA VAL A 23 -1.98 23.93 -21.07
C VAL A 23 -1.01 23.89 -19.88
N SER A 24 -0.73 25.04 -19.26
CA SER A 24 0.10 25.11 -18.05
C SER A 24 -0.50 24.29 -16.90
N ASN A 25 -1.81 24.32 -16.71
CA ASN A 25 -2.48 23.51 -15.70
C ASN A 25 -2.39 22.00 -15.99
N GLU A 26 -2.52 21.57 -17.25
CA GLU A 26 -2.45 20.15 -17.64
C GLU A 26 -1.06 19.56 -17.39
N LEU A 27 0.01 20.33 -17.63
CA LEU A 27 1.39 19.92 -17.33
C LEU A 27 1.62 19.74 -15.82
N ILE A 28 1.13 20.70 -15.02
CA ILE A 28 1.22 20.63 -13.54
C ILE A 28 0.46 19.41 -13.02
N GLU A 29 -0.75 19.19 -13.51
CA GLU A 29 -1.58 18.06 -13.10
C GLU A 29 -0.91 16.73 -13.45
N THR A 30 -0.27 16.64 -14.61
CA THR A 30 0.50 15.45 -15.02
C THR A 30 1.62 15.14 -14.03
N VAL A 31 2.47 16.13 -13.70
CA VAL A 31 3.57 15.95 -12.73
C VAL A 31 3.04 15.58 -11.34
N GLN A 32 1.97 16.24 -10.88
CA GLN A 32 1.37 15.93 -9.57
C GLN A 32 0.72 14.54 -9.53
N SER A 33 0.10 14.11 -10.61
CA SER A 33 -0.50 12.78 -10.75
C SER A 33 0.59 11.70 -10.69
N GLU A 34 1.69 11.87 -11.43
CA GLU A 34 2.83 10.96 -11.37
C GLU A 34 3.45 10.89 -9.97
N ALA A 35 3.62 12.05 -9.32
CA ALA A 35 4.11 12.12 -7.95
C ALA A 35 3.23 11.30 -7.01
N THR A 36 1.91 11.50 -7.11
CA THR A 36 0.89 10.82 -6.31
C THR A 36 0.94 9.31 -6.54
N GLU A 37 1.04 8.85 -7.79
CA GLU A 37 1.13 7.43 -8.12
C GLU A 37 2.42 6.79 -7.56
N ARG A 38 3.56 7.49 -7.66
CA ARG A 38 4.85 7.02 -7.09
C ARG A 38 4.78 6.96 -5.56
N MET A 39 4.21 7.95 -4.90
CA MET A 39 4.02 7.97 -3.44
C MET A 39 3.06 6.87 -2.98
N ALA A 40 1.92 6.69 -3.66
CA ALA A 40 0.97 5.63 -3.36
C ALA A 40 1.61 4.23 -3.49
N ARG A 41 2.43 4.02 -4.52
CA ARG A 41 3.22 2.79 -4.69
C ARG A 41 4.19 2.57 -3.53
N ALA A 42 4.88 3.61 -3.07
CA ALA A 42 5.78 3.52 -1.93
C ALA A 42 5.04 3.12 -0.64
N VAL A 43 3.86 3.71 -0.38
CA VAL A 43 3.03 3.34 0.77
C VAL A 43 2.52 1.90 0.65
N ALA A 44 2.02 1.49 -0.52
CA ALA A 44 1.54 0.13 -0.76
C ALA A 44 2.65 -0.92 -0.56
N HIS A 45 3.84 -0.64 -1.09
CA HIS A 45 5.01 -1.49 -0.87
C HIS A 45 5.36 -1.59 0.61
N THR A 46 5.42 -0.46 1.32
CA THR A 46 5.72 -0.43 2.77
C THR A 46 4.70 -1.24 3.58
N LYS A 47 3.39 -1.09 3.28
CA LYS A 47 2.32 -1.88 3.91
C LYS A 47 2.47 -3.38 3.62
N SER A 48 2.86 -3.76 2.41
CA SER A 48 3.15 -5.15 2.05
C SER A 48 4.35 -5.71 2.82
N GLU A 49 5.40 -4.93 2.96
CA GLU A 49 6.59 -5.30 3.74
C GLU A 49 6.25 -5.51 5.23
N PHE A 50 5.35 -4.70 5.79
CA PHE A 50 4.83 -4.89 7.15
C PHE A 50 4.00 -6.18 7.28
N ALA A 51 3.18 -6.50 6.29
CA ALA A 51 2.38 -7.73 6.28
C ALA A 51 3.27 -8.99 6.30
N GLY A 52 4.46 -8.92 5.71
CA GLY A 52 5.46 -10.00 5.75
C GLY A 52 6.09 -10.23 7.13
N VAL A 53 6.00 -9.27 8.06
CA VAL A 53 6.56 -9.41 9.41
C VAL A 53 5.59 -10.16 10.32
N ARG A 54 6.01 -11.34 10.76
CA ARG A 54 5.25 -12.21 11.65
C ARG A 54 5.07 -11.57 13.02
N THR A 55 3.83 -11.49 13.49
CA THR A 55 3.49 -10.90 14.80
C THR A 55 3.25 -11.92 15.90
N GLY A 56 3.30 -13.22 15.56
CA GLY A 56 2.90 -14.30 16.47
C GLY A 56 1.39 -14.47 16.57
N ARG A 57 0.61 -13.59 15.92
CA ARG A 57 -0.83 -13.72 15.80
C ARG A 57 -1.21 -14.65 14.65
N ALA A 58 -2.30 -15.38 14.86
CA ALA A 58 -2.96 -16.18 13.84
C ALA A 58 -3.55 -15.26 12.78
N THR A 59 -3.09 -15.37 11.54
CA THR A 59 -3.68 -14.67 10.40
C THR A 59 -3.99 -15.65 9.26
N PRO A 60 -5.20 -15.60 8.66
CA PRO A 60 -5.57 -16.47 7.54
C PRO A 60 -4.59 -16.41 6.37
N ALA A 61 -4.04 -15.23 6.09
CA ALA A 61 -3.07 -14.98 5.00
C ALA A 61 -1.84 -15.91 5.02
N LEU A 62 -1.49 -16.51 6.18
CA LEU A 62 -0.39 -17.47 6.30
C LEU A 62 -0.68 -18.82 5.61
N VAL A 63 -1.96 -19.18 5.47
CA VAL A 63 -2.40 -20.49 4.95
C VAL A 63 -3.32 -20.37 3.73
N GLU A 64 -3.95 -19.24 3.48
CA GLU A 64 -4.89 -19.02 2.36
C GLU A 64 -4.32 -19.42 0.99
N LYS A 65 -3.04 -19.09 0.75
CA LYS A 65 -2.33 -19.35 -0.50
C LYS A 65 -1.64 -20.71 -0.53
N LEU A 66 -1.79 -21.52 0.51
CA LEU A 66 -1.18 -22.85 0.58
C LEU A 66 -1.79 -23.74 -0.52
N PRO A 67 -0.97 -24.33 -1.41
CA PRO A 67 -1.47 -25.27 -2.40
C PRO A 67 -1.94 -26.56 -1.74
N VAL A 68 -3.15 -27.00 -2.08
CA VAL A 68 -3.78 -28.23 -1.59
C VAL A 68 -4.13 -29.11 -2.79
N GLU A 69 -3.69 -30.36 -2.75
CA GLU A 69 -4.08 -31.37 -3.74
C GLU A 69 -5.48 -31.89 -3.43
N TYR A 70 -6.45 -31.57 -4.28
CA TYR A 70 -7.83 -31.98 -4.14
C TYR A 70 -8.36 -32.54 -5.47
N TYR A 71 -8.83 -33.79 -5.45
CA TYR A 71 -9.29 -34.54 -6.62
C TYR A 71 -8.36 -34.47 -7.85
N GLY A 72 -7.05 -34.61 -7.64
CA GLY A 72 -6.06 -34.64 -8.73
C GLY A 72 -5.70 -33.26 -9.31
N SER A 73 -6.19 -32.18 -8.70
CA SER A 73 -5.83 -30.80 -9.05
C SER A 73 -5.26 -30.07 -7.83
N THR A 74 -4.32 -29.16 -8.06
CA THR A 74 -3.76 -28.32 -6.98
C THR A 74 -4.50 -26.99 -6.97
N VAL A 75 -5.19 -26.72 -5.86
CA VAL A 75 -5.95 -25.47 -5.66
C VAL A 75 -5.51 -24.77 -4.37
N PRO A 76 -5.61 -23.43 -4.28
CA PRO A 76 -5.33 -22.72 -3.04
C PRO A 76 -6.32 -23.10 -1.92
N LEU A 77 -5.84 -23.21 -0.68
CA LEU A 77 -6.65 -23.58 0.49
C LEU A 77 -7.89 -22.70 0.66
N GLN A 78 -7.80 -21.40 0.34
CA GLN A 78 -8.93 -20.47 0.44
C GLN A 78 -10.15 -20.83 -0.42
N GLN A 79 -9.98 -21.67 -1.44
CA GLN A 79 -11.10 -22.15 -2.27
C GLN A 79 -11.81 -23.36 -1.65
N LEU A 80 -11.18 -24.01 -0.67
CA LEU A 80 -11.68 -25.24 -0.05
C LEU A 80 -12.23 -25.01 1.36
N ALA A 81 -11.89 -23.90 2.02
CA ALA A 81 -12.24 -23.65 3.42
C ALA A 81 -12.45 -22.17 3.74
N GLY A 82 -13.29 -21.92 4.75
CA GLY A 82 -13.39 -20.65 5.44
C GLY A 82 -12.41 -20.58 6.61
N PHE A 83 -12.00 -19.35 6.96
CA PHE A 83 -11.05 -19.07 8.04
C PHE A 83 -11.69 -18.20 9.11
N SER A 84 -11.43 -18.50 10.38
CA SER A 84 -11.78 -17.61 11.49
C SER A 84 -10.68 -17.59 12.55
N VAL A 85 -10.49 -16.44 13.18
CA VAL A 85 -9.50 -16.24 14.25
C VAL A 85 -10.26 -15.94 15.53
N PRO A 86 -10.78 -16.96 16.24
CA PRO A 86 -11.56 -16.74 17.46
C PRO A 86 -10.74 -16.13 18.60
N GLU A 87 -9.43 -16.37 18.60
CA GLU A 87 -8.47 -15.76 19.53
C GLU A 87 -7.16 -15.47 18.82
N ALA A 88 -6.35 -14.56 19.38
CA ALA A 88 -5.17 -14.02 18.70
C ALA A 88 -4.14 -15.07 18.25
N ARG A 89 -4.13 -16.27 18.83
CA ARG A 89 -3.13 -17.33 18.55
C ARG A 89 -3.73 -18.62 18.00
N MET A 90 -5.00 -18.59 17.60
CA MET A 90 -5.67 -19.77 17.08
C MET A 90 -6.37 -19.45 15.77
N LEU A 91 -6.04 -20.21 14.73
CA LEU A 91 -6.71 -20.15 13.44
C LEU A 91 -7.60 -21.38 13.28
N PHE A 92 -8.88 -21.14 13.00
CA PHE A 92 -9.85 -22.17 12.63
C PHE A 92 -9.97 -22.20 11.12
N ILE A 93 -9.95 -23.41 10.57
CA ILE A 93 -10.10 -23.69 9.15
C ILE A 93 -11.28 -24.66 9.02
N THR A 94 -12.39 -24.15 8.49
CA THR A 94 -13.61 -24.93 8.30
C THR A 94 -13.77 -25.25 6.82
N PRO A 95 -13.56 -26.50 6.38
CA PRO A 95 -13.75 -26.86 4.98
C PRO A 95 -15.21 -26.71 4.57
N PHE A 96 -15.42 -26.30 3.32
CA PHE A 96 -16.76 -26.24 2.72
C PHE A 96 -17.30 -27.64 2.42
N ASP A 97 -16.41 -28.60 2.11
CA ASP A 97 -16.72 -30.02 1.96
C ASP A 97 -15.86 -30.86 2.92
N LYS A 98 -16.51 -31.73 3.70
CA LYS A 98 -15.83 -32.65 4.62
C LYS A 98 -14.87 -33.60 3.90
N GLY A 99 -15.12 -33.92 2.63
CA GLY A 99 -14.22 -34.72 1.80
C GLY A 99 -12.83 -34.07 1.59
N ALA A 100 -12.72 -32.74 1.72
CA ALA A 100 -11.46 -32.01 1.59
C ALA A 100 -10.59 -32.07 2.85
N MET A 101 -11.14 -32.51 4.00
CA MET A 101 -10.44 -32.49 5.30
C MET A 101 -9.06 -33.17 5.27
N PRO A 102 -8.91 -34.41 4.75
CA PRO A 102 -7.61 -35.09 4.78
C PRO A 102 -6.57 -34.39 3.89
N ALA A 103 -7.00 -33.80 2.78
CA ALA A 103 -6.13 -33.04 1.88
C ALA A 103 -5.62 -31.75 2.56
N ILE A 104 -6.50 -31.04 3.26
CA ILE A 104 -6.17 -29.82 4.01
C ILE A 104 -5.18 -30.12 5.14
N GLU A 105 -5.43 -31.15 5.96
CA GLU A 105 -4.52 -31.56 7.02
C GLU A 105 -3.13 -31.90 6.48
N LYS A 106 -3.07 -32.70 5.40
CA LYS A 106 -1.82 -33.09 4.77
C LYS A 106 -1.06 -31.88 4.22
N ALA A 107 -1.75 -30.95 3.58
CA ALA A 107 -1.13 -29.72 3.10
C ALA A 107 -0.56 -28.87 4.24
N LEU A 108 -1.30 -28.74 5.36
CA LEU A 108 -0.85 -28.00 6.54
C LEU A 108 0.36 -28.67 7.22
N GLN A 109 0.37 -29.99 7.36
CA GLN A 109 1.51 -30.73 7.92
C GLN A 109 2.76 -30.64 7.04
N ASN A 110 2.58 -30.70 5.72
CA ASN A 110 3.68 -30.59 4.75
C ASN A 110 4.12 -29.14 4.52
N SER A 111 3.42 -28.16 5.11
CA SER A 111 3.79 -26.76 4.99
C SER A 111 5.04 -26.45 5.82
N ASN A 112 5.85 -25.50 5.36
CA ASN A 112 6.99 -24.97 6.12
C ASN A 112 6.56 -24.03 7.28
N LEU A 113 5.34 -24.18 7.81
CA LEU A 113 4.85 -23.38 8.93
C LEU A 113 5.36 -23.90 10.28
N GLY A 114 5.71 -25.19 10.38
CA GLY A 114 6.18 -25.81 11.63
C GLY A 114 5.09 -25.85 12.70
N LEU A 115 3.83 -25.92 12.30
CA LEU A 115 2.66 -25.98 13.17
C LEU A 115 2.02 -27.36 13.06
N ASN A 116 1.50 -27.86 14.18
CA ASN A 116 0.76 -29.12 14.21
C ASN A 116 -0.75 -28.84 14.17
N PRO A 117 -1.46 -29.22 13.09
CA PRO A 117 -2.91 -29.08 13.03
C PRO A 117 -3.62 -30.03 14.00
N SER A 118 -4.64 -29.54 14.69
CA SER A 118 -5.57 -30.32 15.51
C SER A 118 -6.93 -30.34 14.83
N ASN A 119 -7.46 -31.53 14.54
CA ASN A 119 -8.75 -31.71 13.89
C ASN A 119 -9.78 -32.28 14.87
N ASP A 120 -10.99 -31.74 14.85
CA ASP A 120 -12.14 -32.19 15.64
C ASP A 120 -13.25 -32.86 14.81
N GLY A 121 -12.97 -33.12 13.52
CA GLY A 121 -13.86 -33.76 12.55
C GLY A 121 -14.69 -32.78 11.70
N ILE A 122 -14.75 -31.51 12.11
CA ILE A 122 -15.48 -30.45 11.39
C ILE A 122 -14.57 -29.26 11.08
N THR A 123 -13.59 -28.97 11.95
CA THR A 123 -12.68 -27.84 11.86
C THR A 123 -11.26 -28.27 12.13
N VAL A 124 -10.30 -27.70 11.38
CA VAL A 124 -8.87 -27.81 11.69
C VAL A 124 -8.44 -26.57 12.47
N ARG A 125 -7.72 -26.78 13.56
CA ARG A 125 -7.19 -25.73 14.45
C ARG A 125 -5.67 -25.67 14.34
N LEU A 126 -5.14 -24.48 14.14
CA LEU A 126 -3.71 -24.19 14.20
C LEU A 126 -3.42 -23.28 15.39
N ALA A 127 -2.60 -23.76 16.31
CA ALA A 127 -2.13 -22.98 17.46
C ALA A 127 -0.76 -22.36 17.15
N PHE A 128 -0.66 -21.04 17.24
CA PHE A 128 0.57 -20.30 16.97
C PHE A 128 1.34 -20.06 18.28
N PRO A 129 2.60 -20.51 18.39
CA PRO A 129 3.39 -20.28 19.59
C PRO A 129 3.69 -18.78 19.78
N PRO A 130 3.80 -18.31 21.03
CA PRO A 130 4.16 -16.93 21.30
C PRO A 130 5.56 -16.61 20.79
N LEU A 131 5.75 -15.40 20.25
CA LEU A 131 7.09 -14.86 20.02
C LEU A 131 7.72 -14.49 21.36
N THR A 132 9.01 -14.79 21.52
CA THR A 132 9.82 -14.32 22.65
C THR A 132 9.93 -12.79 22.64
N GLU A 133 10.14 -12.18 23.80
CA GLU A 133 10.26 -10.72 23.92
C GLU A 133 11.41 -10.16 23.05
N GLU A 134 12.53 -10.88 22.99
CA GLU A 134 13.68 -10.54 22.16
C GLU A 134 13.31 -10.48 20.67
N ARG A 135 12.60 -11.50 20.16
CA ARG A 135 12.14 -11.54 18.76
C ARG A 135 11.14 -10.44 18.44
N ARG A 136 10.24 -10.10 19.37
CA ARG A 136 9.33 -8.95 19.21
C ARG A 136 10.10 -7.64 19.07
N LYS A 137 11.10 -7.40 19.94
CA LYS A 137 11.94 -6.20 19.87
C LYS A 137 12.72 -6.10 18.56
N GLU A 138 13.24 -7.22 18.05
CA GLU A 138 13.89 -7.27 16.73
C GLU A 138 12.92 -6.92 15.60
N PHE A 139 11.71 -7.46 15.61
CA PHE A 139 10.70 -7.15 14.60
C PHE A 139 10.22 -5.70 14.67
N VAL A 140 10.08 -5.12 15.86
CA VAL A 140 9.77 -3.68 15.99
C VAL A 140 10.87 -2.83 15.36
N LYS A 141 12.15 -3.17 15.57
CA LYS A 141 13.28 -2.46 14.91
C LYS A 141 13.22 -2.62 13.38
N LEU A 142 12.91 -3.82 12.89
CA LEU A 142 12.78 -4.10 11.47
C LEU A 142 11.66 -3.30 10.81
N VAL A 143 10.47 -3.25 11.43
CA VAL A 143 9.31 -2.50 10.90
C VAL A 143 9.62 -0.99 10.90
N LYS A 144 10.29 -0.48 11.94
CA LYS A 144 10.76 0.92 11.96
C LYS A 144 11.72 1.23 10.81
N ALA A 145 12.69 0.36 10.54
CA ALA A 145 13.61 0.54 9.42
C ALA A 145 12.85 0.58 8.08
N LYS A 146 11.92 -0.36 7.87
CA LYS A 146 11.06 -0.40 6.67
C LYS A 146 10.19 0.86 6.51
N ALA A 147 9.72 1.44 7.62
CA ALA A 147 8.98 2.70 7.59
C ALA A 147 9.87 3.88 7.14
N GLU A 148 11.12 3.94 7.59
CA GLU A 148 12.07 4.96 7.13
C GLU A 148 12.40 4.82 5.64
N ASP A 149 12.53 3.59 5.15
CA ASP A 149 12.74 3.33 3.72
C ASP A 149 11.54 3.84 2.90
N GLY A 150 10.31 3.56 3.37
CA GLY A 150 9.07 4.05 2.78
C GLY A 150 9.00 5.59 2.75
N ARG A 151 9.30 6.25 3.86
CA ARG A 151 9.38 7.72 3.93
C ARG A 151 10.42 8.28 2.96
N THR A 152 11.58 7.64 2.89
CA THR A 152 12.66 8.05 1.99
C THR A 152 12.21 7.96 0.52
N ALA A 153 11.48 6.90 0.16
CA ALA A 153 10.91 6.75 -1.18
C ALA A 153 9.88 7.85 -1.50
N VAL A 154 8.97 8.17 -0.56
CA VAL A 154 8.00 9.28 -0.69
C VAL A 154 8.72 10.62 -0.88
N ARG A 155 9.75 10.90 -0.07
CA ARG A 155 10.57 12.13 -0.19
C ARG A 155 11.34 12.16 -1.50
N SER A 156 11.78 11.02 -2.02
CA SER A 156 12.44 10.97 -3.32
C SER A 156 11.48 11.31 -4.44
N ALA A 157 10.28 10.73 -4.46
CA ALA A 157 9.23 11.06 -5.43
C ALA A 157 8.90 12.56 -5.41
N ARG A 158 8.82 13.16 -4.22
CA ARG A 158 8.66 14.62 -4.07
C ARG A 158 9.81 15.39 -4.70
N ARG A 159 11.07 15.03 -4.40
CA ARG A 159 12.25 15.73 -4.93
C ARG A 159 12.31 15.69 -6.46
N ASP A 160 11.97 14.55 -7.05
CA ASP A 160 12.00 14.39 -8.50
C ASP A 160 10.88 15.24 -9.15
N SER A 161 9.66 15.14 -8.63
CA SER A 161 8.52 15.93 -9.13
C SER A 161 8.74 17.44 -8.97
N ARG A 162 9.40 17.87 -7.89
CA ARG A 162 9.77 19.28 -7.70
C ARG A 162 10.76 19.75 -8.77
N LYS A 163 11.76 18.93 -9.12
CA LYS A 163 12.69 19.27 -10.21
C LYS A 163 11.98 19.39 -11.55
N ASP A 164 10.99 18.54 -11.80
CA ASP A 164 10.19 18.58 -13.03
C ASP A 164 9.38 19.89 -13.10
N LEU A 165 8.74 20.30 -11.98
CA LEU A 165 8.05 21.60 -11.90
C LEU A 165 9.01 22.79 -12.08
N GLU A 166 10.18 22.75 -11.44
CA GLU A 166 11.22 23.79 -11.59
C GLU A 166 11.80 23.85 -13.02
N ALA A 167 11.74 22.75 -13.78
CA ALA A 167 12.15 22.74 -15.19
C ALA A 167 11.08 23.40 -16.08
N LEU A 168 9.80 23.06 -15.86
CA LEU A 168 8.68 23.67 -16.58
C LEU A 168 8.64 25.20 -16.41
N GLU A 169 8.98 25.71 -15.22
CA GLU A 169 9.05 27.16 -14.98
C GLU A 169 10.18 27.81 -15.79
N LYS A 170 11.37 27.19 -15.80
CA LYS A 170 12.52 27.70 -16.55
C LYS A 170 12.30 27.69 -18.06
N ASP A 171 11.56 26.70 -18.55
CA ASP A 171 11.21 26.58 -19.96
C ASP A 171 10.07 27.55 -20.36
N GLY A 172 9.44 28.21 -19.37
CA GLY A 172 8.37 29.18 -19.57
C GLY A 172 6.99 28.55 -19.78
N ASP A 173 6.86 27.24 -19.51
CA ASP A 173 5.61 26.50 -19.64
C ASP A 173 4.64 26.80 -18.48
N ILE A 174 5.15 27.21 -17.31
CA ILE A 174 4.37 27.62 -16.15
C ILE A 174 4.91 28.92 -15.54
N SER A 175 4.06 29.68 -14.84
CA SER A 175 4.48 30.88 -14.12
C SER A 175 5.08 30.58 -12.75
N GLU A 176 5.81 31.54 -12.17
CA GLU A 176 6.33 31.45 -10.79
C GLU A 176 5.18 31.25 -9.77
N ASP A 177 4.05 31.91 -9.98
CA ASP A 177 2.85 31.78 -9.15
C ASP A 177 2.22 30.37 -9.24
N ASP A 178 2.27 29.75 -10.42
CA ASP A 178 1.82 28.37 -10.61
C ASP A 178 2.77 27.37 -9.97
N LEU A 179 4.09 27.57 -10.13
CA LEU A 179 5.12 26.77 -9.46
C LEU A 179 4.92 26.78 -7.94
N GLN A 180 4.75 27.96 -7.34
CA GLN A 180 4.55 28.08 -5.90
C GLN A 180 3.29 27.34 -5.42
N ARG A 181 2.19 27.44 -6.18
CA ARG A 181 0.94 26.71 -5.89
C ARG A 181 1.12 25.20 -6.03
N ALA A 182 1.82 24.75 -7.07
CA ALA A 182 2.09 23.35 -7.34
C ALA A 182 2.98 22.71 -6.25
N GLU A 183 4.05 23.40 -5.84
CA GLU A 183 4.92 22.95 -4.74
C GLU A 183 4.16 22.82 -3.41
N ALA A 184 3.30 23.80 -3.10
CA ALA A 184 2.48 23.75 -1.89
C ALA A 184 1.48 22.57 -1.92
N GLY A 185 0.92 22.26 -3.09
CA GLY A 185 0.09 21.06 -3.28
C GLY A 185 0.89 19.78 -3.08
N LEU A 186 2.05 19.68 -3.72
CA LEU A 186 2.94 18.53 -3.63
C LEU A 186 3.40 18.25 -2.18
N ASP A 187 3.72 19.29 -1.41
CA ASP A 187 4.09 19.17 0.01
C ASP A 187 2.93 18.66 0.87
N ARG A 188 1.68 19.07 0.59
CA ARG A 188 0.49 18.56 1.30
C ARG A 188 0.29 17.07 1.03
N THR A 189 0.35 16.68 -0.24
CA THR A 189 0.22 15.27 -0.65
C THR A 189 1.35 14.42 -0.05
N THR A 190 2.57 14.93 -0.02
CA THR A 190 3.71 14.25 0.62
C THR A 190 3.44 13.97 2.11
N LYS A 191 2.99 14.98 2.86
CA LYS A 191 2.68 14.84 4.29
C LYS A 191 1.55 13.82 4.54
N GLN A 192 0.55 13.77 3.66
CA GLN A 192 -0.51 12.79 3.75
C GLN A 192 0.04 11.35 3.63
N TYR A 193 0.87 11.09 2.61
CA TYR A 193 1.46 9.75 2.44
C TYR A 193 2.48 9.38 3.52
N GLU A 194 3.24 10.34 4.06
CA GLU A 194 4.08 10.10 5.24
C GLU A 194 3.22 9.70 6.46
N SER A 195 2.09 10.39 6.69
CA SER A 195 1.15 10.05 7.77
C SER A 195 0.58 8.64 7.62
N GLU A 196 0.23 8.21 6.41
CA GLU A 196 -0.24 6.85 6.17
C GLU A 196 0.80 5.78 6.55
N ILE A 197 2.09 6.07 6.34
CA ILE A 197 3.18 5.18 6.76
C ILE A 197 3.29 5.16 8.29
N ASP A 198 3.18 6.32 8.93
CA ASP A 198 3.23 6.43 10.40
C ASP A 198 2.06 5.72 11.08
N GLU A 199 0.85 5.85 10.54
CA GLU A 199 -0.33 5.13 11.01
C GLU A 199 -0.15 3.62 10.88
N ALA A 200 0.34 3.16 9.72
CA ALA A 200 0.62 1.75 9.49
C ALA A 200 1.73 1.21 10.41
N LEU A 201 2.79 1.98 10.65
CA LEU A 201 3.86 1.66 11.57
C LEU A 201 3.35 1.53 13.01
N SER A 202 2.53 2.49 13.44
CA SER A 202 1.94 2.52 14.78
C SER A 202 1.07 1.28 15.01
N ALA A 203 0.13 1.02 14.09
CA ALA A 203 -0.72 -0.17 14.14
C ALA A 203 0.10 -1.46 14.20
N LYS A 204 1.13 -1.58 13.35
CA LYS A 204 1.99 -2.77 13.32
C LYS A 204 2.83 -2.94 14.57
N THR A 205 3.30 -1.85 15.16
CA THR A 205 4.09 -1.88 16.39
C THR A 205 3.25 -2.33 17.57
N VAL A 206 2.02 -1.84 17.70
CA VAL A 206 1.06 -2.30 18.71
C VAL A 206 0.80 -3.80 18.56
N GLU A 207 0.52 -4.25 17.33
CA GLU A 207 0.32 -5.67 17.02
C GLU A 207 1.50 -6.55 17.47
N LEU A 208 2.74 -6.10 17.25
CA LEU A 208 3.96 -6.81 17.62
C LEU A 208 4.21 -6.85 19.14
N LEU A 209 3.83 -5.81 19.86
CA LEU A 209 4.01 -5.75 21.32
C LEU A 209 2.94 -6.57 22.05
N GLU A 210 1.70 -6.55 21.56
CA GLU A 210 0.54 -7.24 22.14
C GLU A 210 0.33 -8.68 21.61
N GLY A 211 1.18 -9.17 20.70
CA GLY A 211 1.11 -10.53 20.12
C GLY A 211 1.42 -11.68 21.09
#